data_AF-A0A939WJE8-F1
#
_entry.id   AF-A0A939WJE8-F1
#
_cell.length_a   1.000
_cell.length_b   1.000
_cell.length_c   1.000
_cell.angle_alpha   90.00
_cell.angle_beta   90.00
_cell.angle_gamma   90.00
#
_symmetry.space_group_name_H-M   'P 1'
#
loop_
_entity.id
_entity.type
_entity.pdbx_description
1 polymer ?
#
loop_
_entity_poly.entity_id
_entity_poly.type
_entity_poly.pdbx_seq_one_letter_code
_entity_poly.pdbx_strand_id
1 'polypeptide(L)' 'SQVSRRALTQQQPNVRNVKVVVDGTPKTMHVCTRCLRSGAVERA' A
#
# COMPACT_ATOMS: atom_id res chain seq x y z
N SER A 1 12.77 -26.16 -2.41
CA SER A 1 11.70 -26.97 -1.75
C SER A 1 10.93 -27.70 -2.83
N GLN A 2 11.08 -29.02 -2.95
CA GLN A 2 10.22 -29.84 -3.80
C GLN A 2 8.81 -29.81 -3.21
N VAL A 3 7.97 -28.88 -3.66
CA VAL A 3 6.57 -28.81 -3.25
C VAL A 3 5.74 -28.96 -4.51
N SER A 4 5.47 -30.21 -4.89
CA SER A 4 4.46 -30.52 -5.89
C SER A 4 3.08 -30.15 -5.30
N ARG A 5 2.32 -29.32 -6.02
CA ARG A 5 1.07 -28.62 -5.60
C ARG A 5 1.24 -27.38 -4.73
N ARG A 6 2.05 -26.41 -5.17
CA ARG A 6 2.01 -25.05 -4.59
C ARG A 6 0.62 -24.45 -4.74
N ALA A 7 0.00 -24.07 -3.63
CA ALA A 7 -1.22 -23.29 -3.65
C ALA A 7 -0.96 -21.94 -4.32
N LEU A 8 -1.82 -21.55 -5.26
CA LEU A 8 -1.80 -20.25 -5.95
C LEU A 8 -2.31 -19.17 -5.00
N THR A 9 -1.57 -18.87 -3.94
CA THR A 9 -1.90 -17.74 -3.05
C THR A 9 -1.28 -16.47 -3.60
N GLN A 10 -2.13 -15.48 -3.88
CA GLN A 10 -1.66 -14.13 -4.19
C GLN A 10 -1.46 -13.37 -2.87
N GLN A 11 -0.23 -12.96 -2.61
CA GLN A 11 0.07 -12.10 -1.47
C GLN A 11 -0.44 -10.69 -1.75
N GLN A 12 -1.43 -10.25 -0.98
CA GLN A 12 -2.00 -8.92 -1.13
C GLN A 12 -1.09 -7.87 -0.46
N PRO A 13 -0.88 -6.71 -1.09
CA PRO A 13 -0.14 -5.62 -0.46
C PRO A 13 -0.89 -5.06 0.75
N ASN A 14 -0.16 -4.59 1.76
CA ASN A 14 -0.74 -3.92 2.91
C ASN A 14 -1.10 -2.46 2.53
N VAL A 15 -2.32 -2.29 2.04
CA VAL A 15 -2.93 -1.02 1.64
C VAL A 15 -3.81 -0.51 2.78
N ARG A 16 -3.77 0.79 3.06
CA ARG A 16 -4.51 1.43 4.15
C ARG A 16 -5.23 2.67 3.63
N ASN A 17 -6.35 3.00 4.27
CA ASN A 17 -7.13 4.20 3.97
C ASN A 17 -6.56 5.33 4.83
N VAL A 18 -5.93 6.32 4.20
CA VAL A 18 -5.25 7.41 4.90
C VAL A 18 -5.56 8.74 4.21
N LYS A 19 -5.62 9.82 5.00
CA LYS A 19 -5.66 11.19 4.48
C LYS A 19 -4.25 11.60 4.03
N VAL A 20 -4.12 11.99 2.78
CA VAL A 20 -2.86 12.38 2.16
C VAL A 20 -3.08 13.65 1.37
N VAL A 21 -2.04 14.50 1.35
CA VAL A 21 -2.05 15.73 0.57
C VAL A 21 -1.68 15.36 -0.85
N VAL A 22 -2.61 15.58 -1.78
CA VAL A 22 -2.36 15.41 -3.21
C VAL A 22 -2.59 16.77 -3.86
N ASP A 23 -1.55 17.32 -4.48
CA ASP A 23 -1.58 18.64 -5.15
C ASP A 23 -2.09 19.77 -4.22
N GLY A 24 -1.67 19.75 -2.95
CA GLY A 24 -2.05 20.75 -1.94
C GLY A 24 -3.45 20.58 -1.33
N THR A 25 -4.23 19.58 -1.77
CA THR A 25 -5.56 19.29 -1.21
C THR A 25 -5.54 17.98 -0.41
N PRO A 26 -6.03 17.96 0.85
CA PRO A 26 -6.14 16.72 1.62
C PRO A 26 -7.24 15.83 1.04
N LYS A 27 -6.88 14.62 0.62
CA LYS A 27 -7.81 13.60 0.11
C LYS A 27 -7.62 12.29 0.85
N THR A 28 -8.70 11.53 1.03
CA THR A 28 -8.63 10.17 1.57
C THR A 28 -8.40 9.21 0.40
N MET A 29 -7.27 8.50 0.39
CA MET A 29 -6.98 7.50 -0.64
C MET A 29 -6.41 6.21 -0.07
N HIS A 30 -6.41 5.17 -0.90
CA HIS A 30 -5.76 3.90 -0.62
C HIS A 30 -4.25 4.03 -0.87
N VAL A 31 -3.46 3.98 0.20
CA VAL A 31 -2.00 4.12 0.12
C VAL A 31 -1.33 2.87 0.66
N CYS A 32 -0.28 2.43 -0.04
CA CYS A 32 0.53 1.31 0.39
C CYS A 32 1.41 1.70 1.59
N THR A 33 1.56 0.82 2.59
CA THR A 33 2.43 1.10 3.75
C THR A 33 3.89 1.35 3.38
N ARG A 34 4.36 0.81 2.26
CA ARG A 34 5.69 1.10 1.70
C ARG A 34 5.81 2.55 1.21
N CYS A 35 4.77 3.04 0.55
CA CYS A 35 4.68 4.40 0.01
C CYS A 35 4.73 5.45 1.13
N LEU A 36 4.08 5.13 2.26
CA LEU A 36 4.14 5.93 3.48
C LEU A 36 5.53 5.89 4.14
N ARG A 37 6.21 4.74 4.11
CA ARG A 37 7.57 4.60 4.66
C ARG A 37 8.63 5.31 3.81
N SER A 38 8.47 5.33 2.49
CA SER A 38 9.42 5.97 1.58
C SER A 38 9.23 7.49 1.46
N GLY A 39 8.23 8.07 2.14
CA GLY A 39 7.90 9.50 2.01
C GLY A 39 7.39 9.88 0.62
N ALA A 40 7.00 8.90 -0.21
CA ALA A 40 6.47 9.16 -1.55
C ALA A 40 5.08 9.80 -1.53
N VAL A 41 4.39 9.70 -0.38
CA VAL A 41 3.11 10.36 -0.14
C VAL A 41 3.13 10.96 1.26
N GLU A 42 2.88 12.26 1.36
CA GLU A 42 2.80 12.96 2.63
C GLU A 42 1.39 12.86 3.22
N ARG A 43 1.33 12.44 4.48
CA ARG A 43 0.08 12.47 5.24
C ARG A 43 -0.32 13.93 5.46
N ALA A 44 -1.60 14.21 5.25
CA ALA A 44 -2.21 15.49 5.62
C ALA A 44 -2.34 15.62 7.13
#